data_AF-A0A426W350-F1
#
_entry.id   AF-A0A426W350-F1
#
_cell.length_a   1.000
_cell.length_b   1.000
_cell.length_c   1.000
_cell.angle_alpha   90.00
_cell.angle_beta   90.00
_cell.angle_gamma   90.00
#
_symmetry.space_group_name_H-M   'P 1'
#
loop_
_entity.id
_entity.type
_entity.pdbx_description
1 polymer ?
#
loop_
_entity_poly.entity_id
_entity_poly.type
_entity_poly.pdbx_seq_one_letter_code
_entity_poly.pdbx_strand_id
1 'polypeptide(L)'
;MQGLKKILSSVLLLSFICTFAVPDEDINLKEAPKITVQKSTVKLSSTYFYTGLGYSYLNMDSDSSNTDTGHAITLLAGYNFHKYLALESRYTATINDSSVHNTSADFDQRLDISNIALYLKPKYSTGGLTMYGLLGYGQITFDNGISHSENSFQCAIGAQMEAIYNIDVFVDYTKLYDDNDFDISTNNSDLSIDAVNIGVKYNF
;
A
#
# COMPACT_ATOMS: atom_id res chain seq x y z
N MET A 1 15.48 -6.33 -20.74
CA MET A 1 14.10 -5.78 -20.93
C MET A 1 13.08 -6.83 -21.45
N GLN A 2 13.16 -8.11 -21.05
CA GLN A 2 12.20 -9.16 -21.46
C GLN A 2 11.30 -9.68 -20.32
N GLY A 3 11.64 -9.42 -19.04
CA GLY A 3 10.84 -9.85 -17.89
C GLY A 3 9.60 -8.99 -17.63
N LEU A 4 9.70 -7.67 -17.84
CA LEU A 4 8.63 -6.71 -17.56
C LEU A 4 7.35 -6.96 -18.38
N LYS A 5 7.48 -7.48 -19.61
CA LYS A 5 6.34 -7.81 -20.48
C LYS A 5 5.57 -9.06 -20.03
N LYS A 6 6.20 -9.98 -19.30
CA LYS A 6 5.55 -11.21 -18.82
C LYS A 6 4.70 -10.96 -17.58
N ILE A 7 5.06 -9.98 -16.74
CA ILE A 7 4.32 -9.62 -15.52
C ILE A 7 3.13 -8.71 -15.84
N LEU A 8 3.26 -7.79 -16.81
CA LEU A 8 2.12 -6.98 -17.28
C LEU A 8 1.02 -7.84 -17.94
N SER A 9 1.38 -8.99 -18.51
CA SER A 9 0.41 -9.88 -19.17
C SER A 9 -0.39 -10.75 -18.21
N SER A 10 0.06 -10.97 -16.97
CA SER A 10 -0.63 -11.82 -15.99
C SER A 10 -1.63 -11.07 -15.11
N VAL A 11 -1.50 -9.74 -14.96
CA VAL A 11 -2.42 -8.93 -14.14
C VAL A 11 -3.73 -8.59 -14.88
N LEU A 12 -3.73 -8.64 -16.22
CA LEU A 12 -4.90 -8.27 -17.02
C LEU A 12 -5.99 -9.36 -17.12
N LEU A 13 -5.76 -10.57 -16.62
CA LEU A 13 -6.64 -11.73 -16.84
C LEU A 13 -7.64 -12.01 -15.70
N LEU A 14 -7.65 -11.24 -14.62
CA LEU A 14 -8.47 -11.51 -13.42
C LEU A 14 -9.72 -10.61 -13.28
N SER A 15 -10.15 -9.94 -14.36
CA SER A 15 -11.29 -9.00 -14.33
C SER A 15 -12.63 -9.59 -14.80
N PHE A 16 -12.72 -10.90 -15.03
CA PHE A 16 -13.99 -11.54 -15.40
C PHE A 16 -14.32 -12.70 -14.48
N ILE A 17 -15.61 -12.75 -14.09
CA ILE A 17 -16.37 -13.81 -13.41
C ILE A 17 -16.60 -13.57 -11.91
N CYS A 18 -17.80 -13.06 -11.59
CA CYS A 18 -18.79 -13.77 -10.76
C CYS A 18 -20.04 -12.90 -10.56
N THR A 19 -20.95 -12.94 -11.54
CA THR A 19 -22.36 -12.60 -11.30
C THR A 19 -23.04 -13.85 -10.75
N PHE A 20 -23.35 -13.87 -9.46
CA PHE A 20 -24.29 -14.85 -8.92
C PHE A 20 -25.56 -14.13 -8.47
N ALA A 21 -26.63 -14.43 -9.20
CA ALA A 21 -28.01 -14.14 -8.85
C ALA A 21 -28.40 -14.93 -7.59
N VAL A 22 -29.17 -14.29 -6.71
CA VAL A 22 -29.90 -14.95 -5.63
C VAL A 22 -31.38 -14.70 -5.88
N PRO A 23 -32.18 -15.71 -6.26
CA PRO A 23 -33.61 -15.67 -6.07
C PRO A 23 -33.94 -16.40 -4.76
N ASP A 24 -34.64 -15.76 -3.83
CA ASP A 24 -35.34 -16.53 -2.80
C ASP A 24 -36.65 -15.84 -2.36
N GLU A 25 -37.71 -16.55 -2.71
CA GLU A 25 -39.03 -16.74 -2.09
C GLU A 25 -40.00 -15.59 -1.75
N ASP A 26 -41.21 -15.77 -2.30
CA ASP A 26 -42.48 -15.16 -1.90
C ASP A 26 -42.92 -15.59 -0.48
N ILE A 27 -43.17 -14.64 0.42
CA ILE A 27 -44.18 -14.83 1.49
C ILE A 27 -44.88 -13.50 1.81
N ASN A 28 -46.21 -13.51 1.66
CA ASN A 28 -47.11 -12.42 1.99
C ASN A 28 -47.64 -12.58 3.42
N LEU A 29 -47.28 -11.67 4.34
CA LEU A 29 -47.95 -11.48 5.62
C LEU A 29 -48.05 -9.98 5.93
N LYS A 30 -49.30 -9.52 6.11
CA LYS A 30 -49.70 -8.13 6.41
C LYS A 30 -49.39 -7.83 7.88
N GLU A 31 -48.46 -6.92 8.17
CA GLU A 31 -48.14 -6.48 9.55
C GLU A 31 -48.38 -4.98 9.80
N ALA A 32 -48.76 -4.68 11.05
CA ALA A 32 -49.12 -3.38 11.62
C ALA A 32 -48.04 -2.27 11.46
N PRO A 33 -48.40 -0.98 11.57
CA PRO A 33 -47.44 0.11 11.40
C PRO A 33 -46.46 0.15 12.58
N LYS A 34 -45.30 -0.48 12.41
CA LYS A 34 -44.16 -0.35 13.31
C LYS A 34 -43.52 1.03 13.08
N ILE A 35 -43.39 1.81 14.15
CA ILE A 35 -42.60 3.04 14.16
C ILE A 35 -41.18 2.66 13.76
N THR A 36 -40.80 3.02 12.54
CA THR A 36 -39.48 2.72 11.99
C THR A 36 -38.51 3.74 12.57
N VAL A 37 -37.88 3.40 13.70
CA VAL A 37 -36.61 4.03 14.06
C VAL A 37 -35.67 3.69 12.90
N GLN A 38 -35.39 4.69 12.06
CA GLN A 38 -34.43 4.55 10.97
C GLN A 38 -33.07 4.27 11.59
N LYS A 39 -32.78 2.97 11.79
CA LYS A 39 -31.43 2.48 11.98
C LYS A 39 -30.70 2.94 10.73
N SER A 40 -29.83 3.95 10.88
CA SER A 40 -28.88 4.30 9.84
C SER A 40 -28.06 3.05 9.60
N THR A 41 -28.49 2.26 8.62
CA THR A 41 -27.68 1.23 8.01
C THR A 41 -26.54 2.01 7.38
N VAL A 42 -25.43 2.10 8.10
CA VAL A 42 -24.13 2.39 7.50
C VAL A 42 -24.03 1.38 6.37
N LYS A 43 -24.26 1.86 5.15
CA LYS A 43 -24.20 1.04 3.96
C LYS A 43 -22.72 0.75 3.84
N LEU A 44 -22.31 -0.40 4.38
CA LEU A 44 -20.96 -0.92 4.22
C LEU A 44 -20.79 -1.02 2.71
N SER A 45 -20.13 -0.03 2.09
CA SER A 45 -19.98 -0.02 0.64
C SER A 45 -19.26 -1.31 0.31
N SER A 46 -19.96 -2.23 -0.36
CA SER A 46 -19.40 -3.49 -0.86
C SER A 46 -18.55 -3.20 -2.10
N THR A 47 -17.75 -2.15 -2.02
CA THR A 47 -16.77 -1.79 -3.02
C THR A 47 -15.69 -2.85 -2.98
N TYR A 48 -15.65 -3.62 -4.06
CA TYR A 48 -14.66 -4.66 -4.22
C TYR A 48 -13.31 -4.07 -4.65
N PHE A 49 -13.27 -3.01 -5.45
CA PHE A 49 -12.01 -2.46 -5.98
C PHE A 49 -11.75 -1.04 -5.48
N TYR A 50 -10.50 -0.73 -5.18
CA TYR A 50 -10.09 0.63 -4.82
C TYR A 50 -8.72 0.96 -5.39
N THR A 51 -8.50 2.25 -5.62
CA THR A 51 -7.20 2.80 -6.01
C THR A 51 -6.86 3.98 -5.14
N GLY A 52 -5.59 4.29 -4.97
CA GLY A 52 -5.19 5.42 -4.14
C GLY A 52 -3.87 6.03 -4.54
N LEU A 53 -3.66 7.21 -3.99
CA LEU A 53 -2.44 7.99 -4.07
C LEU A 53 -2.04 8.37 -2.65
N GLY A 54 -0.77 8.20 -2.33
CA GLY A 54 -0.19 8.58 -1.05
C GLY A 54 1.11 9.34 -1.23
N TYR A 55 1.42 10.13 -0.23
CA TYR A 55 2.72 10.68 0.02
C TYR A 55 3.43 9.81 1.06
N SER A 56 4.72 9.58 0.85
CA SER A 56 5.54 8.71 1.68
C SER A 56 6.77 9.45 2.16
N TYR A 57 6.97 9.47 3.47
CA TYR A 57 8.22 9.87 4.08
C TYR A 57 9.06 8.62 4.32
N LEU A 58 10.21 8.52 3.65
CA LEU A 58 11.13 7.39 3.75
C LEU A 58 12.20 7.70 4.80
N ASN A 59 12.51 6.70 5.62
CA ASN A 59 13.62 6.72 6.56
C ASN A 59 14.53 5.53 6.25
N MET A 60 15.82 5.82 6.04
CA MET A 60 16.84 4.82 5.77
C MET A 60 17.86 4.86 6.90
N ASP A 61 18.00 3.75 7.59
CA ASP A 61 18.99 3.58 8.64
C ASP A 61 20.07 2.62 8.15
N SER A 62 21.33 3.03 8.34
CA SER A 62 22.52 2.25 8.00
C SER A 62 23.49 2.32 9.18
N ASP A 63 24.10 1.18 9.51
CA ASP A 63 25.15 1.05 10.54
C ASP A 63 26.31 2.04 10.42
N SER A 64 26.46 2.69 9.25
CA SER A 64 27.46 3.71 8.97
C SER A 64 27.17 5.11 9.56
N SER A 65 26.30 5.22 10.57
CA SER A 65 26.00 6.43 11.37
C SER A 65 25.19 7.54 10.70
N ASN A 66 24.71 7.35 9.47
CA ASN A 66 23.90 8.34 8.78
C ASN A 66 22.47 7.83 8.57
N THR A 67 21.52 8.59 9.10
CA THR A 67 20.09 8.41 8.80
C THR A 67 19.74 9.29 7.61
N ASP A 68 19.44 8.66 6.48
CA ASP A 68 19.01 9.37 5.27
C ASP A 68 17.48 9.39 5.19
N THR A 69 16.93 10.51 4.73
CA THR A 69 15.47 10.71 4.66
C THR A 69 15.06 11.08 3.25
N GLY A 70 13.89 10.59 2.84
CA GLY A 70 13.40 10.74 1.47
C GLY A 70 11.92 11.07 1.41
N HIS A 71 11.50 11.59 0.25
CA HIS A 71 10.11 11.88 -0.05
C HIS A 71 9.69 11.14 -1.31
N ALA A 72 8.59 10.42 -1.23
CA ALA A 72 8.08 9.57 -2.30
C ALA A 72 6.57 9.74 -2.51
N ILE A 73 6.10 9.34 -3.68
CA ILE A 73 4.69 9.11 -3.98
C ILE A 73 4.45 7.60 -3.99
N THR A 74 3.33 7.17 -3.41
CA THR A 74 2.82 5.80 -3.53
C THR A 74 1.53 5.79 -4.33
N LEU A 75 1.50 4.98 -5.37
CA LEU A 75 0.28 4.53 -6.03
C LEU A 75 -0.13 3.17 -5.47
N LEU A 76 -1.43 2.98 -5.25
CA LEU A 76 -1.94 1.69 -4.79
C LEU A 76 -3.21 1.30 -5.53
N ALA A 77 -3.38 -0.01 -5.69
CA ALA A 77 -4.60 -0.61 -6.21
C ALA A 77 -4.89 -1.88 -5.42
N GLY A 78 -6.14 -2.09 -5.02
CA GLY A 78 -6.49 -3.24 -4.21
C GLY A 78 -7.91 -3.75 -4.43
N TYR A 79 -8.12 -4.98 -3.98
CA TYR A 79 -9.36 -5.72 -4.12
C TYR A 79 -9.79 -6.34 -2.78
N ASN A 80 -10.96 -5.94 -2.28
CA ASN A 80 -11.62 -6.46 -1.09
C ASN A 80 -12.37 -7.76 -1.44
N PHE A 81 -11.73 -8.92 -1.33
CA PHE A 81 -12.41 -10.19 -1.55
C PHE A 81 -13.27 -10.64 -0.35
N HIS A 82 -13.02 -10.11 0.85
CA HIS A 82 -13.80 -10.38 2.05
C HIS A 82 -13.88 -9.15 2.96
N LYS A 83 -14.86 -9.10 3.88
CA LYS A 83 -15.02 -7.99 4.84
C LYS A 83 -13.79 -7.77 5.73
N TYR A 84 -12.98 -8.81 5.95
CA TYR A 84 -11.78 -8.76 6.80
C TYR A 84 -10.47 -8.88 6.04
N LEU A 85 -10.52 -8.99 4.71
CA LEU A 85 -9.34 -9.38 3.94
C LEU A 85 -9.39 -8.78 2.53
N ALA A 86 -8.28 -8.20 2.13
CA ALA A 86 -8.09 -7.61 0.81
C ALA A 86 -6.71 -7.98 0.26
N LEU A 87 -6.54 -7.83 -1.04
CA LEU A 87 -5.27 -7.86 -1.73
C LEU A 87 -4.93 -6.42 -2.11
N GLU A 88 -3.72 -5.95 -1.86
CA GLU A 88 -3.30 -4.57 -2.19
C GLU A 88 -1.93 -4.63 -2.88
N SER A 89 -1.81 -3.97 -4.01
CA SER A 89 -0.53 -3.72 -4.68
C SER A 89 -0.13 -2.27 -4.47
N ARG A 90 1.17 -2.02 -4.29
CA ARG A 90 1.72 -0.67 -4.16
C ARG A 90 2.91 -0.48 -5.08
N TYR A 91 3.02 0.72 -5.63
CA TYR A 91 4.20 1.21 -6.31
C TYR A 91 4.60 2.54 -5.68
N THR A 92 5.80 2.62 -5.12
CA THR A 92 6.34 3.82 -4.47
C THR A 92 7.55 4.29 -5.25
N ALA A 93 7.68 5.60 -5.48
CA ALA A 93 8.84 6.19 -6.14
C ALA A 93 9.19 7.55 -5.51
N THR A 94 10.48 7.80 -5.31
CA THR A 94 10.98 9.10 -4.82
C THR A 94 10.66 10.23 -5.81
N ILE A 95 10.38 11.42 -5.27
CA ILE A 95 10.01 12.62 -6.06
C ILE A 95 11.14 13.64 -6.09
N ASN A 96 12.01 13.63 -5.08
CA ASN A 96 13.11 14.57 -4.95
C ASN A 96 14.47 13.88 -5.14
N ASP A 97 15.38 14.58 -5.81
CA ASP A 97 16.83 14.40 -5.63
C ASP A 97 17.14 14.76 -4.15
N SER A 98 17.53 13.79 -3.33
CA SER A 98 17.93 14.04 -1.94
C SER A 98 19.28 14.77 -1.91
N SER A 99 19.27 16.08 -1.65
CA SER A 99 20.50 16.86 -1.47
C SER A 99 21.16 16.53 -0.12
N VAL A 100 22.30 15.84 -0.15
CA VAL A 100 23.13 15.57 1.04
C VAL A 100 23.94 16.82 1.37
N HIS A 101 23.62 17.51 2.47
CA HIS A 101 24.44 18.62 2.96
C HIS A 101 25.63 18.08 3.76
N ASN A 102 26.82 18.03 3.16
CA ASN A 102 28.08 17.81 3.89
C ASN A 102 29.03 19.00 3.68
N THR A 103 29.55 19.55 4.78
CA THR A 103 30.28 20.83 4.90
C THR A 103 31.65 20.89 4.22
N SER A 104 31.96 20.06 3.21
CA SER A 104 33.26 20.11 2.53
C SER A 104 33.30 19.66 1.06
N ALA A 105 32.22 19.17 0.45
CA ALA A 105 32.12 18.97 -1.00
C ALA A 105 30.68 18.60 -1.38
N ASP A 106 30.02 19.42 -2.19
CA ASP A 106 28.70 19.12 -2.75
C ASP A 106 28.83 18.00 -3.79
N PHE A 107 28.53 16.76 -3.38
CA PHE A 107 28.27 15.66 -4.31
C PHE A 107 26.75 15.42 -4.33
N ASP A 108 26.07 15.91 -5.36
CA ASP A 108 24.70 15.54 -5.68
C ASP A 108 24.67 14.08 -6.16
N GLN A 109 24.61 13.12 -5.24
CA GLN A 109 24.26 11.75 -5.60
C GLN A 109 22.73 11.66 -5.68
N ARG A 110 22.24 11.54 -6.92
CA ARG A 110 20.84 11.28 -7.23
C ARG A 110 20.52 9.85 -6.80
N LEU A 111 19.90 9.70 -5.62
CA LEU A 111 19.44 8.42 -5.12
C LEU A 111 17.95 8.27 -5.46
N ASP A 112 17.69 7.62 -6.59
CA ASP A 112 16.33 7.29 -7.00
C ASP A 112 15.93 5.94 -6.38
N ILE A 113 14.89 5.96 -5.55
CA ILE A 113 14.38 4.76 -4.88
C ILE A 113 12.97 4.49 -5.37
N SER A 114 12.75 3.26 -5.82
CA SER A 114 11.42 2.76 -6.14
C SER A 114 11.14 1.42 -5.49
N ASN A 115 9.88 1.17 -5.20
CA ASN A 115 9.43 -0.10 -4.64
C ASN A 115 8.14 -0.55 -5.34
N ILE A 116 8.05 -1.83 -5.65
CA ILE A 116 6.80 -2.47 -6.07
C ILE A 116 6.53 -3.66 -5.17
N ALA A 117 5.30 -3.78 -4.66
CA ALA A 117 4.95 -4.83 -3.72
C ALA A 117 3.51 -5.29 -3.84
N LEU A 118 3.28 -6.54 -3.44
CA LEU A 118 1.96 -7.14 -3.33
C LEU A 118 1.74 -7.62 -1.90
N TYR A 119 0.61 -7.23 -1.32
CA TYR A 119 0.27 -7.47 0.08
C TYR A 119 -1.06 -8.17 0.22
N LEU A 120 -1.09 -9.10 1.17
CA LEU A 120 -2.31 -9.52 1.84
C LEU A 120 -2.65 -8.51 2.94
N LYS A 121 -3.89 -8.05 2.97
CA LYS A 121 -4.37 -6.98 3.85
C LYS A 121 -5.49 -7.48 4.76
N PRO A 122 -5.18 -8.09 5.92
CA PRO A 122 -6.16 -8.27 6.98
C PRO A 122 -6.63 -6.90 7.49
N LYS A 123 -7.95 -6.74 7.68
CA LYS A 123 -8.57 -5.48 8.09
C LYS A 123 -9.76 -5.69 9.02
N TYR A 124 -10.02 -4.69 9.87
CA TYR A 124 -11.16 -4.65 10.76
C TYR A 124 -11.76 -3.24 10.80
N SER A 125 -13.03 -3.12 10.44
CA SER A 125 -13.75 -1.84 10.35
C SER A 125 -14.76 -1.70 11.48
N THR A 126 -14.72 -0.57 12.19
CA THR A 126 -15.67 -0.20 13.25
C THR A 126 -15.90 1.32 13.25
N GLY A 127 -17.16 1.74 13.21
CA GLY A 127 -17.53 3.16 13.34
C GLY A 127 -16.92 4.10 12.30
N GLY A 128 -16.74 3.66 11.04
CA GLY A 128 -16.10 4.45 9.98
C GLY A 128 -14.56 4.47 10.00
N LEU A 129 -13.96 3.91 11.05
CA LEU A 129 -12.52 3.67 11.14
C LEU A 129 -12.21 2.22 10.77
N THR A 130 -11.14 2.00 10.01
CA THR A 130 -10.66 0.67 9.65
C THR A 130 -9.19 0.55 10.01
N MET A 131 -8.87 -0.40 10.89
CA MET A 131 -7.49 -0.79 11.17
C MET A 131 -7.08 -1.91 10.20
N TYR A 132 -5.83 -1.92 9.75
CA TYR A 132 -5.33 -2.97 8.89
C TYR A 132 -3.85 -3.26 9.13
N GLY A 133 -3.45 -4.47 8.73
CA GLY A 133 -2.06 -4.82 8.51
C GLY A 133 -1.82 -5.10 7.03
N LEU A 134 -0.57 -5.02 6.60
CA LEU A 134 -0.11 -5.50 5.30
C LEU A 134 0.99 -6.52 5.54
N LEU A 135 0.91 -7.65 4.84
CA LEU A 135 1.92 -8.70 4.83
C LEU A 135 2.16 -9.06 3.38
N GLY A 136 3.38 -8.86 2.89
CA GLY A 136 3.63 -8.94 1.47
C GLY A 136 5.07 -9.21 1.12
N TYR A 137 5.30 -9.25 -0.18
CA TYR A 137 6.62 -9.42 -0.75
C TYR A 137 6.77 -8.39 -1.85
N GLY A 138 7.91 -7.72 -1.87
CA GLY A 138 8.17 -6.61 -2.76
C GLY A 138 9.60 -6.61 -3.26
N GLN A 139 9.82 -5.80 -4.28
CA GLN A 139 11.13 -5.48 -4.81
C GLN A 139 11.39 -4.00 -4.55
N ILE A 140 12.50 -3.68 -3.91
CA ILE A 140 13.03 -2.33 -3.85
C ILE A 140 14.14 -2.18 -4.87
N THR A 141 14.25 -1.03 -5.50
CA THR A 141 15.27 -0.69 -6.48
C THR A 141 15.90 0.62 -6.08
N PHE A 142 17.23 0.62 -6.04
CA PHE A 142 18.08 1.79 -5.86
C PHE A 142 18.80 2.08 -7.17
N ASP A 143 18.76 3.33 -7.60
CA ASP A 143 19.54 3.80 -8.74
C ASP A 143 20.38 5.00 -8.32
N ASN A 144 21.70 4.84 -8.42
CA ASN A 144 22.71 5.88 -8.18
C ASN A 144 23.63 6.07 -9.39
N GLY A 145 23.17 5.67 -10.58
CA GLY A 145 23.98 5.52 -11.80
C GLY A 145 24.24 4.05 -12.15
N ILE A 146 24.11 3.14 -11.18
CA ILE A 146 23.98 1.69 -11.39
C ILE A 146 22.71 1.23 -10.66
N SER A 147 21.84 0.51 -11.37
CA SER A 147 20.57 0.03 -10.82
C SER A 147 20.77 -1.29 -10.08
N HIS A 148 20.43 -1.31 -8.80
CA HIS A 148 20.44 -2.48 -7.93
C HIS A 148 19.02 -2.75 -7.41
N SER A 149 18.58 -4.00 -7.43
CA SER A 149 17.23 -4.38 -7.02
C SER A 149 17.27 -5.57 -6.07
N GLU A 150 16.58 -5.46 -4.94
CA GLU A 150 16.48 -6.52 -3.94
C GLU A 150 15.04 -6.85 -3.62
N ASN A 151 14.77 -8.12 -3.37
CA ASN A 151 13.44 -8.61 -3.04
C ASN A 151 13.37 -8.99 -1.57
N SER A 152 12.41 -8.46 -0.85
CA SER A 152 12.27 -8.67 0.59
C SER A 152 10.81 -8.88 1.00
N PHE A 153 10.66 -9.51 2.17
CA PHE A 153 9.38 -9.48 2.86
C PHE A 153 9.11 -8.05 3.37
N GLN A 154 7.85 -7.63 3.29
CA GLN A 154 7.43 -6.29 3.66
C GLN A 154 6.17 -6.36 4.50
N CYS A 155 6.09 -5.51 5.52
CA CYS A 155 4.91 -5.45 6.37
C CYS A 155 4.54 -4.01 6.72
N ALA A 156 3.27 -3.79 7.01
CA ALA A 156 2.79 -2.50 7.45
C ALA A 156 1.67 -2.63 8.48
N ILE A 157 1.48 -1.58 9.27
CA ILE A 157 0.32 -1.40 10.13
C ILE A 157 -0.25 -0.01 9.91
N GLY A 158 -1.58 0.08 9.84
CA GLY A 158 -2.23 1.32 9.46
C GLY A 158 -3.69 1.43 9.86
N ALA A 159 -4.21 2.63 9.59
CA ALA A 159 -5.60 2.97 9.76
C ALA A 159 -6.10 3.73 8.53
N GLN A 160 -7.37 3.55 8.19
CA GLN A 160 -8.08 4.37 7.22
C GLN A 160 -9.44 4.80 7.75
N MET A 161 -9.88 5.98 7.38
CA MET A 161 -11.16 6.57 7.80
C MET A 161 -11.94 7.01 6.57
N GLU A 162 -13.23 6.70 6.55
CA GLU A 162 -14.16 7.19 5.52
C GLU A 162 -14.31 8.71 5.69
N ALA A 163 -13.87 9.48 4.69
CA ALA A 163 -13.90 10.94 4.75
C ALA A 163 -15.16 11.51 4.09
N ILE A 164 -15.40 11.11 2.83
CA ILE A 164 -16.54 11.51 1.99
C ILE A 164 -16.97 10.28 1.20
N TYR A 165 -18.15 10.28 0.59
CA TYR A 165 -18.63 9.20 -0.28
C TYR A 165 -17.53 8.68 -1.20
N ASN A 166 -17.21 7.39 -1.03
CA ASN A 166 -16.20 6.63 -1.77
C ASN A 166 -14.75 7.10 -1.60
N ILE A 167 -14.45 8.05 -0.71
CA ILE A 167 -13.10 8.53 -0.45
C ILE A 167 -12.70 8.21 0.99
N ASP A 168 -11.65 7.38 1.12
CA ASP A 168 -11.00 7.11 2.39
C ASP A 168 -9.69 7.87 2.49
N VAL A 169 -9.36 8.35 3.69
CA VAL A 169 -8.01 8.82 4.02
C VAL A 169 -7.30 7.70 4.77
N PHE A 170 -6.03 7.45 4.46
CA PHE A 170 -5.25 6.42 5.14
C PHE A 170 -3.92 6.96 5.66
N VAL A 171 -3.45 6.32 6.73
CA VAL A 171 -2.10 6.46 7.26
C VAL A 171 -1.56 5.10 7.64
N ASP A 172 -0.33 4.80 7.26
CA ASP A 172 0.35 3.58 7.70
C ASP A 172 1.86 3.74 7.83
N TYR A 173 2.43 2.94 8.72
CA TYR A 173 3.86 2.72 8.83
C TYR A 173 4.19 1.39 8.14
N THR A 174 5.10 1.44 7.16
CA THR A 174 5.51 0.27 6.36
C THR A 174 7.01 0.04 6.52
N LYS A 175 7.38 -1.19 6.87
CA LYS A 175 8.76 -1.68 6.76
C LYS A 175 8.95 -2.27 5.37
N LEU A 176 9.76 -1.60 4.55
CA LEU A 176 10.00 -1.94 3.14
C LEU A 176 11.20 -2.88 2.97
N TYR A 177 12.18 -2.77 3.84
CA TYR A 177 13.35 -3.64 3.84
C TYR A 177 13.93 -3.72 5.24
N ASP A 178 14.35 -4.91 5.63
CA ASP A 178 14.92 -5.23 6.93
C ASP A 178 15.70 -6.52 6.74
N ASP A 179 16.92 -6.40 6.24
CA ASP A 179 17.80 -7.53 6.04
C ASP A 179 19.27 -7.11 6.22
N ASN A 180 20.11 -8.08 6.56
CA ASN A 180 21.51 -7.87 6.92
C ASN A 180 22.45 -8.06 5.71
N ASP A 181 21.90 -8.42 4.55
CA ASP A 181 22.62 -8.87 3.35
C ASP A 181 22.44 -7.90 2.16
N PHE A 182 22.48 -6.58 2.38
CA PHE A 182 22.49 -5.63 1.27
C PHE A 182 23.89 -5.59 0.63
N ASP A 183 24.11 -6.48 -0.34
CA ASP A 183 25.41 -6.85 -0.93
C ASP A 183 25.94 -5.79 -1.92
N ILE A 184 25.96 -4.51 -1.52
CA ILE A 184 26.41 -3.41 -2.38
C ILE A 184 27.91 -3.09 -2.23
N SER A 185 28.60 -3.54 -1.18
CA SER A 185 30.07 -3.49 -1.07
C SER A 185 30.62 -4.09 0.24
N THR A 186 31.01 -5.38 0.24
CA THR A 186 32.01 -6.01 1.15
C THR A 186 31.97 -5.79 2.68
N ASN A 187 30.97 -5.12 3.22
CA ASN A 187 30.79 -4.90 4.65
C ASN A 187 29.32 -5.14 4.95
N ASN A 188 29.03 -6.26 5.61
CA ASN A 188 27.75 -6.56 6.26
C ASN A 188 27.30 -5.32 7.03
N SER A 189 26.38 -4.55 6.45
CA SER A 189 25.83 -3.36 7.06
C SER A 189 24.33 -3.56 7.10
N ASP A 190 23.77 -3.52 8.30
CA ASP A 190 22.34 -3.65 8.49
C ASP A 190 21.70 -2.42 7.83
N LEU A 191 20.80 -2.66 6.87
CA LEU A 191 20.05 -1.63 6.16
C LEU A 191 18.57 -1.81 6.47
N SER A 192 17.96 -0.83 7.13
CA SER A 192 16.50 -0.79 7.34
C SER A 192 15.90 0.35 6.56
N ILE A 193 14.77 0.08 5.91
CA ILE A 193 14.04 1.09 5.15
C ILE A 193 12.58 1.05 5.58
N ASP A 194 12.17 2.16 6.17
CA ASP A 194 10.84 2.34 6.70
C ASP A 194 10.16 3.54 6.04
N ALA A 195 8.83 3.50 5.96
CA ALA A 195 8.03 4.52 5.33
C ALA A 195 6.81 4.88 6.17
N VAL A 196 6.57 6.18 6.35
CA VAL A 196 5.28 6.70 6.84
C VAL A 196 4.49 7.20 5.65
N ASN A 197 3.35 6.58 5.38
CA ASN A 197 2.49 6.89 4.25
C ASN A 197 1.23 7.62 4.73
N ILE A 198 0.84 8.68 4.01
CA ILE A 198 -0.44 9.38 4.19
C ILE A 198 -1.06 9.56 2.81
N GLY A 199 -2.33 9.24 2.64
CA GLY A 199 -2.95 9.37 1.34
C GLY A 199 -4.46 9.22 1.31
N VAL A 200 -4.97 9.13 0.09
CA VAL A 200 -6.40 8.97 -0.20
C VAL A 200 -6.64 7.73 -1.06
N LYS A 201 -7.80 7.09 -0.87
CA LYS A 201 -8.28 5.97 -1.67
C LYS A 201 -9.66 6.29 -2.21
N TYR A 202 -9.87 6.00 -3.48
CA TYR A 202 -11.18 6.01 -4.11
C TYR A 202 -11.71 4.58 -4.22
N ASN A 203 -12.93 4.39 -3.73
CA ASN A 203 -13.66 3.14 -3.67
C ASN A 203 -14.71 3.11 -4.81
N PHE A 204 -14.66 2.10 -5.70
CA PHE A 204 -15.56 1.93 -6.84
C PHE A 204 -16.90 1.25 -6.52
#